data_AF-D3HK46-F1
#
_entry.id   AF-D3HK46-F1
#
_cell.length_a   1.000
_cell.length_b   1.000
_cell.length_c   1.000
_cell.angle_alpha   90.00
_cell.angle_beta   90.00
_cell.angle_gamma   90.00
#
_symmetry.space_group_name_H-M   'P 1'
#
loop_
_entity.id
_entity.type
_entity.pdbx_description
1 polymer ?
#
loop_
_entity_poly.entity_id
_entity_poly.type
_entity_poly.pdbx_seq_one_letter_code
_entity_poly.pdbx_strand_id
1 'polypeptide(L)'
;MPTNIKKFNLTYDLIPKVFSLPKQLYLNYERIAASTPEDVFKQTSEQKEYIASTIKQLNLDADRTCYVDFTGLKASQLKAEWLTRTLADETRITQGVFPTFTQGDNTSACISEILHTTQVISPLFIKKSDSLAQLMASTKRICFAYRTDNGESAGFSLIASPGGDADGNHKGWIISTIQNTTGHYKNRKITVLASSNYVSSKPHKMIAMDNPTSIETELNDAIHNDKVVKLIKRIFNEDGSLNEIEIKRLKSRIKSSIIIDDRNRKEAQFNCLHEWLQQRGNTDLQVDVAMQDIDFFQDGIYEFHLKKKLGALAAVLHQNSKATKTNSELALILNRISTRVASLEMLAEESYRNIELANTYKALANRIKLETANLTFDGTRADENKIIWLSQLDIDQLENKIKKLYATDPAIKKYFEDKKQLNQEIQEQLAQIPNPENYSFLKRNSFSLGFGALSGLFTAAALGFIFFELFPPLTLAIILVGAAVVIGGVLSAVDIYINEKEHAESIIQYHDKVSKIKLEQNQQLQMAEQNLQKSINFDELFEPDRPEFLSIIKFSKRKPLTPEKVAHALWLNDKDAKTTSIAKNKFALWAATHEELGFGIVEVDSVIQRQYKMQS
;
A
#
# COMPACT_ATOMS: atom_id res chain seq x y z
N MET A 1 -32.36 -5.52 28.60
CA MET A 1 -31.65 -4.62 29.54
C MET A 1 -30.77 -3.71 28.71
N PRO A 2 -30.65 -2.41 29.03
CA PRO A 2 -29.73 -1.54 28.30
C PRO A 2 -28.31 -2.08 28.44
N THR A 3 -27.68 -2.35 27.30
CA THR A 3 -26.39 -3.01 27.22
C THR A 3 -25.30 -1.97 27.46
N ASN A 4 -24.91 -1.72 28.71
CA ASN A 4 -23.84 -0.74 28.95
C ASN A 4 -22.50 -1.18 28.34
N ILE A 5 -21.80 -0.26 27.68
CA ILE A 5 -20.44 -0.46 27.17
C ILE A 5 -19.44 0.34 28.01
N LYS A 6 -18.24 -0.21 28.15
CA LYS A 6 -17.09 0.40 28.82
C LYS A 6 -16.24 1.14 27.80
N LYS A 7 -15.92 2.41 28.06
CA LYS A 7 -14.96 3.20 27.26
C LYS A 7 -13.69 3.51 28.04
N PHE A 8 -12.56 3.33 27.37
CA PHE A 8 -11.24 3.71 27.84
C PHE A 8 -10.55 4.56 26.79
N ASN A 9 -10.02 5.71 27.19
CA ASN A 9 -9.18 6.57 26.37
C ASN A 9 -7.81 6.65 27.03
N LEU A 10 -6.79 6.16 26.34
CA LEU A 10 -5.46 5.92 26.89
C LEU A 10 -4.37 6.33 25.90
N THR A 11 -3.15 6.51 26.38
CA THR A 11 -1.96 6.40 25.54
C THR A 11 -1.47 4.95 25.57
N TYR A 12 -0.77 4.51 24.52
CA TYR A 12 -0.35 3.12 24.36
C TYR A 12 0.48 2.61 25.57
N ASP A 13 1.33 3.45 26.16
CA ASP A 13 2.16 3.13 27.34
C ASP A 13 1.37 2.89 28.63
N LEU A 14 0.13 3.41 28.73
CA LEU A 14 -0.74 3.23 29.90
C LEU A 14 -1.55 1.93 29.85
N ILE A 15 -1.62 1.25 28.71
CA ILE A 15 -2.41 0.02 28.50
C ILE A 15 -2.07 -1.04 29.56
N PRO A 16 -0.79 -1.42 29.81
CA PRO A 16 -0.48 -2.46 30.78
C PRO A 16 -0.91 -2.10 32.20
N LYS A 17 -0.77 -0.82 32.58
CA LYS A 17 -1.10 -0.33 33.92
C LYS A 17 -2.61 -0.35 34.16
N VAL A 18 -3.41 0.08 33.19
CA VAL A 18 -4.87 0.23 33.33
C VAL A 18 -5.60 -1.12 33.32
N PHE A 19 -5.07 -2.08 32.57
CA PHE A 19 -5.64 -3.43 32.48
C PHE A 19 -4.90 -4.46 33.35
N SER A 20 -3.98 -4.01 34.20
CA SER A 20 -3.20 -4.87 35.10
C SER A 20 -2.49 -6.02 34.38
N LEU A 21 -1.96 -5.74 33.18
CA LEU A 21 -1.31 -6.73 32.34
C LEU A 21 0.14 -6.95 32.79
N PRO A 22 0.65 -8.19 32.76
CA PRO A 22 2.06 -8.46 32.97
C PRO A 22 2.93 -7.62 32.03
N LYS A 23 3.93 -6.92 32.59
CA LYS A 23 4.86 -6.07 31.81
C LYS A 23 5.58 -6.84 30.69
N GLN A 24 5.69 -8.17 30.81
CA GLN A 24 6.32 -9.08 29.85
C GLN A 24 5.43 -9.38 28.62
N LEU A 25 4.11 -9.19 28.73
CA LEU A 25 3.15 -9.39 27.62
C LEU A 25 3.08 -8.17 26.69
N TYR A 26 3.67 -7.04 27.10
CA TYR A 26 3.79 -5.84 26.29
C TYR A 26 5.25 -5.70 25.88
N LEU A 27 5.52 -5.29 24.63
CA LEU A 27 6.89 -5.30 24.10
C LEU A 27 7.83 -4.49 25.02
N ASN A 28 9.08 -4.92 25.14
CA ASN A 28 10.08 -4.26 25.98
C ASN A 28 10.64 -3.01 25.26
N TYR A 29 9.78 -2.00 25.08
CA TYR A 29 9.99 -0.83 24.23
C TYR A 29 11.18 0.05 24.66
N GLU A 30 11.41 0.21 25.97
CA GLU A 30 12.39 1.17 26.49
C GLU A 30 13.84 0.79 26.16
N ARG A 31 14.14 -0.52 26.08
CA ARG A 31 15.49 -1.01 25.76
C ARG A 31 15.86 -0.84 24.28
N ILE A 32 14.85 -0.69 23.42
CA ILE A 32 14.93 -0.73 21.97
C ILE A 32 14.76 0.68 21.35
N ALA A 33 13.94 1.53 21.98
CA ALA A 33 13.62 2.88 21.51
C ALA A 33 14.71 3.91 21.73
N ALA A 34 15.26 3.91 22.94
CA ALA A 34 16.19 4.95 23.39
C ALA A 34 17.59 4.77 22.80
N SER A 35 17.84 3.66 22.11
CA SER A 35 19.16 3.20 21.73
C SER A 35 19.44 3.25 20.23
N THR A 36 18.54 3.73 19.37
CA THR A 36 18.77 3.74 17.92
C THR A 36 18.90 5.18 17.39
N PRO A 37 20.11 5.69 17.13
CA PRO A 37 20.32 7.01 16.53
C PRO A 37 19.69 7.11 15.14
N GLU A 38 19.08 8.25 14.80
CA GLU A 38 18.56 8.55 13.46
C GLU A 38 19.66 8.52 12.39
N ASP A 39 20.90 8.83 12.79
CA ASP A 39 22.08 8.81 11.93
C ASP A 39 22.68 7.40 11.83
N VAL A 40 22.59 6.79 10.64
CA VAL A 40 23.11 5.45 10.34
C VAL A 40 24.62 5.33 10.58
N PHE A 41 25.37 6.44 10.47
CA PHE A 41 26.81 6.45 10.74
C PHE A 41 27.14 6.38 12.23
N LYS A 42 26.17 6.67 13.11
CA LYS A 42 26.30 6.58 14.57
C LYS A 42 25.80 5.24 15.12
N GLN A 43 25.31 4.34 14.27
CA GLN A 43 24.74 3.07 14.69
C GLN A 43 25.81 1.99 14.92
N THR A 44 25.74 1.31 16.07
CA THR A 44 26.54 0.12 16.38
C THR A 44 26.12 -1.07 15.50
N SER A 45 26.97 -2.10 15.41
CA SER A 45 26.62 -3.33 14.66
C SER A 45 25.34 -4.00 15.19
N GLU A 46 25.15 -4.04 16.51
CA GLU A 46 23.93 -4.57 17.13
C GLU A 46 22.68 -3.77 16.73
N GLN A 47 22.78 -2.44 16.66
CA GLN A 47 21.68 -1.58 16.23
C GLN A 47 21.34 -1.79 14.75
N LYS A 48 22.36 -1.98 13.90
CA LYS A 48 22.16 -2.29 12.47
C LYS A 48 21.46 -3.63 12.27
N GLU A 49 21.88 -4.67 13.01
CA GLU A 49 21.24 -5.98 12.97
C GLU A 49 19.79 -5.91 13.46
N TYR A 50 19.54 -5.18 14.53
CA TYR A 50 18.20 -4.94 15.04
C TYR A 50 17.29 -4.24 14.01
N ILE A 51 17.75 -3.14 13.41
CA ILE A 51 17.01 -2.44 12.34
C ILE A 51 16.72 -3.37 11.16
N ALA A 52 17.71 -4.15 10.72
CA ALA A 52 17.54 -5.09 9.62
C ALA A 52 16.45 -6.15 9.94
N SER A 53 16.46 -6.66 11.17
CA SER A 53 15.43 -7.59 11.67
C SER A 53 14.05 -6.92 11.70
N THR A 54 13.95 -5.69 12.19
CA THR A 54 12.70 -4.91 12.18
C THR A 54 12.18 -4.66 10.76
N ILE A 55 13.04 -4.25 9.82
CA ILE A 55 12.64 -4.04 8.43
C ILE A 55 12.09 -5.35 7.85
N LYS A 56 12.75 -6.49 8.12
CA LYS A 56 12.26 -7.80 7.70
C LYS A 56 10.87 -8.09 8.28
N GLN A 57 10.63 -7.79 9.55
CA GLN A 57 9.33 -7.99 10.20
C GLN A 57 8.25 -7.07 9.60
N LEU A 58 8.55 -5.79 9.42
CA LEU A 58 7.67 -4.81 8.75
C LEU A 58 7.25 -5.28 7.36
N ASN A 59 8.13 -5.97 6.63
CA ASN A 59 7.80 -6.54 5.31
C ASN A 59 6.76 -7.65 5.44
N LEU A 60 6.98 -8.57 6.37
CA LEU A 60 6.05 -9.67 6.62
C LEU A 60 4.70 -9.14 7.08
N ASP A 61 4.68 -8.09 7.89
CA ASP A 61 3.45 -7.48 8.38
C ASP A 61 2.72 -6.67 7.30
N ALA A 62 3.44 -5.99 6.40
CA ALA A 62 2.86 -5.25 5.28
C ALA A 62 1.97 -6.14 4.40
N ASP A 63 2.39 -7.38 4.16
CA ASP A 63 1.64 -8.33 3.33
C ASP A 63 0.51 -9.05 4.09
N ARG A 64 0.59 -9.10 5.42
CA ARG A 64 -0.47 -9.68 6.27
C ARG A 64 -1.53 -8.66 6.67
N THR A 65 -1.16 -7.38 6.74
CA THR A 65 -2.05 -6.29 7.14
C THR A 65 -3.16 -6.11 6.11
N CYS A 66 -4.38 -5.93 6.61
CA CYS A 66 -5.53 -5.56 5.80
C CYS A 66 -5.70 -4.04 5.81
N TYR A 67 -6.20 -3.46 4.73
CA TYR A 67 -6.33 -2.00 4.59
C TYR A 67 -7.77 -1.60 4.23
N VAL A 68 -8.26 -0.54 4.86
CA VAL A 68 -9.55 0.09 4.54
C VAL A 68 -9.28 1.57 4.37
N ASP A 69 -9.19 2.02 3.13
CA ASP A 69 -8.94 3.43 2.81
C ASP A 69 -9.92 3.94 1.76
N PHE A 70 -10.40 5.17 1.94
CA PHE A 70 -11.34 5.85 1.05
C PHE A 70 -10.81 7.19 0.54
N THR A 71 -9.53 7.46 0.74
CA THR A 71 -8.84 8.67 0.29
C THR A 71 -8.29 8.51 -1.14
N GLY A 72 -8.36 7.29 -1.69
CA GLY A 72 -7.85 6.95 -3.02
C GLY A 72 -6.44 6.40 -3.00
N LEU A 73 -5.86 6.20 -1.81
CA LEU A 73 -4.54 5.58 -1.69
C LEU A 73 -4.60 4.08 -2.00
N LYS A 74 -3.63 3.63 -2.79
CA LYS A 74 -3.39 2.22 -3.07
C LYS A 74 -2.74 1.54 -1.87
N ALA A 75 -2.86 0.21 -1.81
CA ALA A 75 -2.30 -0.57 -0.70
C ALA A 75 -0.77 -0.44 -0.62
N SER A 76 -0.09 -0.40 -1.77
CA SER A 76 1.34 -0.12 -1.92
C SER A 76 1.78 1.19 -1.26
N GLN A 77 0.99 2.25 -1.44
CA GLN A 77 1.26 3.58 -0.89
C GLN A 77 1.14 3.54 0.63
N LEU A 78 0.11 2.87 1.16
CA LEU A 78 -0.04 2.66 2.60
C LEU A 78 1.12 1.84 3.20
N LYS A 79 1.61 0.81 2.47
CA LYS A 79 2.78 0.02 2.88
C LYS A 79 4.07 0.86 2.90
N ALA A 80 4.23 1.78 1.96
CA ALA A 80 5.42 2.63 1.85
C ALA A 80 5.55 3.65 3.00
N GLU A 81 4.50 3.88 3.78
CA GLU A 81 4.53 4.78 4.93
C GLU A 81 5.45 4.28 6.05
N TRP A 82 5.65 2.97 6.16
CA TRP A 82 6.49 2.39 7.22
C TRP A 82 7.94 2.27 6.81
N LEU A 83 8.16 2.12 5.50
CA LEU A 83 9.47 1.87 4.92
C LEU A 83 9.67 2.78 3.72
N THR A 84 10.54 3.76 3.89
CA THR A 84 11.04 4.61 2.81
C THR A 84 12.25 3.98 2.12
N ARG A 85 12.50 4.40 0.90
CA ARG A 85 13.80 4.22 0.25
C ARG A 85 14.57 5.51 0.30
N THR A 86 15.86 5.42 0.60
CA THR A 86 16.75 6.56 0.46
C THR A 86 17.09 6.81 -1.01
N LEU A 87 17.71 7.95 -1.28
CA LEU A 87 18.35 8.21 -2.57
C LEU A 87 19.38 7.12 -2.92
N ALA A 88 19.96 6.46 -1.91
CA ALA A 88 20.87 5.34 -2.07
C ALA A 88 20.19 3.99 -2.38
N ASP A 89 18.87 3.98 -2.59
CA ASP A 89 18.02 2.79 -2.78
C ASP A 89 17.99 1.82 -1.58
N GLU A 90 18.53 2.24 -0.45
CA GLU A 90 18.45 1.49 0.80
C GLU A 90 17.05 1.63 1.39
N THR A 91 16.44 0.49 1.75
CA THR A 91 15.21 0.47 2.52
C THR A 91 15.51 0.89 3.95
N ARG A 92 14.79 1.90 4.44
CA ARG A 92 14.89 2.39 5.82
C ARG A 92 13.50 2.52 6.43
N ILE A 93 13.45 2.41 7.74
CA ILE A 93 12.26 2.78 8.50
C ILE A 93 12.01 4.27 8.28
N THR A 94 10.79 4.62 7.89
CA THR A 94 10.39 6.01 7.66
C THR A 94 10.66 6.83 8.93
N GLN A 95 11.05 8.10 8.77
CA GLN A 95 11.28 8.96 9.92
C GLN A 95 10.03 9.03 10.81
N GLY A 96 10.20 8.93 12.13
CA GLY A 96 9.12 8.89 13.11
C GLY A 96 8.51 7.50 13.33
N VAL A 97 8.63 6.59 12.35
CA VAL A 97 8.15 5.20 12.44
C VAL A 97 9.06 4.42 13.39
N PHE A 98 8.45 3.86 14.41
CA PHE A 98 9.15 3.27 15.55
C PHE A 98 9.33 1.74 15.41
N PRO A 99 10.52 1.15 15.61
CA PRO A 99 10.89 -0.20 15.12
C PRO A 99 10.18 -1.44 15.73
N THR A 100 9.02 -1.30 16.34
CA THR A 100 8.31 -2.37 17.06
C THR A 100 6.97 -2.73 16.43
N PHE A 101 6.95 -2.92 15.12
CA PHE A 101 5.70 -3.20 14.42
C PHE A 101 5.49 -4.70 14.28
N THR A 102 4.32 -5.14 14.74
CA THR A 102 3.64 -6.35 14.30
C THR A 102 2.33 -5.96 13.59
N GLN A 103 1.72 -6.86 12.80
CA GLN A 103 0.35 -6.67 12.30
C GLN A 103 -0.63 -6.26 13.41
N GLY A 104 -0.41 -6.77 14.64
CA GLY A 104 -1.19 -6.43 15.82
C GLY A 104 -1.08 -4.97 16.22
N ASP A 105 0.09 -4.36 16.14
CA ASP A 105 0.30 -2.97 16.54
C ASP A 105 -0.26 -1.98 15.51
N ASN A 106 -0.20 -2.35 14.22
CA ASN A 106 -0.71 -1.54 13.13
C ASN A 106 -2.23 -1.46 13.07
N THR A 107 -2.89 -2.55 13.43
CA THR A 107 -4.35 -2.65 13.37
C THR A 107 -5.00 -2.54 14.74
N SER A 108 -4.25 -2.20 15.79
CA SER A 108 -4.62 -2.34 17.21
C SER A 108 -4.97 -3.77 17.67
N ALA A 109 -4.90 -4.78 16.81
CA ALA A 109 -5.23 -6.16 17.17
C ALA A 109 -4.39 -6.69 18.34
N CYS A 110 -3.16 -6.21 18.54
CA CYS A 110 -2.35 -6.55 19.72
C CYS A 110 -3.09 -6.23 21.03
N ILE A 111 -3.74 -5.07 21.13
CA ILE A 111 -4.46 -4.63 22.33
C ILE A 111 -5.68 -5.52 22.55
N SER A 112 -6.53 -5.68 21.53
CA SER A 112 -7.73 -6.51 21.65
C SER A 112 -7.39 -7.98 21.93
N GLU A 113 -6.37 -8.55 21.26
CA GLU A 113 -5.97 -9.95 21.46
C GLU A 113 -5.39 -10.18 22.85
N ILE A 114 -4.58 -9.26 23.38
CA ILE A 114 -4.04 -9.38 24.74
C ILE A 114 -5.19 -9.32 25.75
N LEU A 115 -6.12 -8.39 25.62
CA LEU A 115 -7.25 -8.27 26.54
C LEU A 115 -8.17 -9.50 26.45
N HIS A 116 -8.49 -9.97 25.25
CA HIS A 116 -9.26 -11.20 25.06
C HIS A 116 -8.54 -12.40 25.65
N THR A 117 -7.24 -12.55 25.39
CA THR A 117 -6.45 -13.67 25.88
C THR A 117 -6.39 -13.68 27.40
N THR A 118 -6.02 -12.55 28.01
CA THR A 118 -5.79 -12.47 29.46
C THR A 118 -7.07 -12.46 30.28
N GLN A 119 -8.13 -11.79 29.80
CA GLN A 119 -9.36 -11.60 30.58
C GLN A 119 -10.46 -12.63 30.26
N VAL A 120 -10.36 -13.33 29.11
CA VAL A 120 -11.36 -14.32 28.69
C VAL A 120 -10.76 -15.71 28.53
N ILE A 121 -9.69 -15.86 27.74
CA ILE A 121 -9.13 -17.18 27.42
C ILE A 121 -8.37 -17.81 28.59
N SER A 122 -7.45 -17.08 29.23
CA SER A 122 -6.62 -17.61 30.32
C SER A 122 -7.43 -18.14 31.51
N PRO A 123 -8.53 -17.48 31.96
CA PRO A 123 -9.42 -18.05 32.98
C PRO A 123 -10.08 -19.38 32.58
N LEU A 124 -10.34 -19.62 31.29
CA LEU A 124 -10.96 -20.84 30.77
C LEU A 124 -9.96 -21.99 30.56
N PHE A 125 -8.69 -21.66 30.30
CA PHE A 125 -7.61 -22.60 30.04
C PHE A 125 -7.38 -23.60 31.20
N ILE A 126 -7.77 -23.22 32.41
CA ILE A 126 -7.56 -24.01 33.64
C ILE A 126 -8.77 -24.91 33.96
N LYS A 127 -9.94 -24.72 33.32
CA LYS A 127 -11.20 -25.31 33.82
C LYS A 127 -12.03 -26.15 32.83
N LYS A 128 -12.01 -25.94 31.50
CA LYS A 128 -12.81 -26.71 30.53
C LYS A 128 -12.24 -26.66 29.10
N SER A 129 -11.65 -27.75 28.59
CA SER A 129 -11.07 -27.82 27.24
C SER A 129 -12.10 -27.58 26.13
N ASP A 130 -13.30 -28.13 26.28
CA ASP A 130 -14.33 -28.11 25.24
C ASP A 130 -14.98 -26.72 25.13
N SER A 131 -15.19 -26.06 26.27
CA SER A 131 -15.68 -24.68 26.31
C SER A 131 -14.67 -23.70 25.69
N LEU A 132 -13.37 -23.93 25.88
CA LEU A 132 -12.32 -23.15 25.23
C LEU A 132 -12.32 -23.38 23.71
N ALA A 133 -12.40 -24.64 23.26
CA ALA A 133 -12.44 -24.96 21.84
C ALA A 133 -13.67 -24.32 21.15
N GLN A 134 -14.83 -24.38 21.79
CA GLN A 134 -16.07 -23.76 21.29
C GLN A 134 -15.98 -22.23 21.25
N LEU A 135 -15.41 -21.60 22.28
CA LEU A 135 -15.19 -20.16 22.29
C LEU A 135 -14.23 -19.74 21.17
N MET A 136 -13.12 -20.45 21.00
CA MET A 136 -12.15 -20.16 19.92
C MET A 136 -12.76 -20.33 18.52
N ALA A 137 -13.65 -21.32 18.33
CA ALA A 137 -14.37 -21.51 17.09
C ALA A 137 -15.43 -20.42 16.83
N SER A 138 -16.07 -19.91 17.89
CA SER A 138 -17.10 -18.87 17.81
C SER A 138 -16.51 -17.46 17.66
N THR A 139 -15.30 -17.22 18.18
CA THR A 139 -14.62 -15.92 18.14
C THR A 139 -14.35 -15.45 16.71
N LYS A 140 -14.81 -14.24 16.41
CA LYS A 140 -14.59 -13.52 15.16
C LYS A 140 -13.59 -12.39 15.40
N ARG A 141 -12.69 -12.23 14.45
CA ARG A 141 -11.61 -11.24 14.46
C ARG A 141 -11.68 -10.45 13.16
N ILE A 142 -11.68 -9.13 13.27
CA ILE A 142 -11.56 -8.20 12.15
C ILE A 142 -10.52 -7.17 12.54
N CYS A 143 -9.52 -6.98 11.71
CA CYS A 143 -8.47 -6.00 11.95
C CYS A 143 -8.02 -5.38 10.63
N PHE A 144 -7.80 -4.07 10.63
CA PHE A 144 -7.32 -3.35 9.45
C PHE A 144 -6.68 -2.02 9.84
N ALA A 145 -5.80 -1.53 8.96
CA ALA A 145 -5.29 -0.18 8.98
C ALA A 145 -6.16 0.73 8.11
N TYR A 146 -6.27 2.00 8.48
CA TYR A 146 -7.03 3.01 7.74
C TYR A 146 -6.42 4.42 7.94
N ARG A 147 -6.93 5.42 7.23
CA ARG A 147 -6.55 6.83 7.42
C ARG A 147 -7.68 7.61 8.09
N THR A 148 -7.36 8.49 9.03
CA THR A 148 -8.32 9.47 9.56
C THR A 148 -8.70 10.49 8.48
N ASP A 149 -9.73 11.30 8.73
CA ASP A 149 -10.14 12.38 7.83
C ASP A 149 -9.04 13.46 7.65
N ASN A 150 -8.12 13.57 8.63
CA ASN A 150 -6.93 14.42 8.55
C ASN A 150 -5.74 13.75 7.83
N GLY A 151 -5.91 12.51 7.36
CA GLY A 151 -4.85 11.75 6.71
C GLY A 151 -3.79 11.23 7.69
N GLU A 152 -4.14 10.92 8.93
CA GLU A 152 -3.22 10.25 9.87
C GLU A 152 -3.39 8.73 9.79
N SER A 153 -2.30 7.97 9.90
CA SER A 153 -2.37 6.50 9.91
C SER A 153 -2.99 5.99 11.22
N ALA A 154 -3.97 5.11 11.10
CA ALA A 154 -4.73 4.56 12.21
C ALA A 154 -4.99 3.06 12.04
N GLY A 155 -5.37 2.40 13.13
CA GLY A 155 -5.67 0.98 13.17
C GLY A 155 -6.97 0.70 13.91
N PHE A 156 -7.70 -0.31 13.45
CA PHE A 156 -8.94 -0.79 14.04
C PHE A 156 -8.88 -2.30 14.23
N SER A 157 -9.30 -2.79 15.40
CA SER A 157 -9.56 -4.20 15.60
C SER A 157 -10.82 -4.44 16.40
N LEU A 158 -11.52 -5.51 16.02
CA LEU A 158 -12.66 -6.10 16.71
C LEU A 158 -12.34 -7.55 17.02
N ILE A 159 -12.54 -7.93 18.28
CA ILE A 159 -12.67 -9.32 18.71
C ILE A 159 -14.05 -9.50 19.30
N ALA A 160 -14.80 -10.46 18.75
CA ALA A 160 -16.18 -10.71 19.13
C ALA A 160 -16.42 -12.19 19.36
N SER A 161 -17.05 -12.54 20.47
CA SER A 161 -17.54 -13.88 20.77
C SER A 161 -19.07 -13.84 20.86
N PRO A 162 -19.78 -13.78 19.71
CA PRO A 162 -21.23 -13.55 19.70
C PRO A 162 -22.04 -14.68 20.35
N GLY A 163 -21.51 -15.91 20.30
CA GLY A 163 -22.12 -17.09 20.92
C GLY A 163 -21.64 -17.41 22.34
N GLY A 164 -20.58 -16.74 22.83
CA GLY A 164 -19.93 -17.12 24.09
C GLY A 164 -19.24 -18.49 24.04
N ASP A 165 -18.98 -19.04 25.22
CA ASP A 165 -18.53 -20.42 25.44
C ASP A 165 -19.71 -21.42 25.44
N ALA A 166 -19.42 -22.69 25.76
CA ALA A 166 -20.43 -23.77 25.81
C ALA A 166 -21.64 -23.48 26.71
N ASP A 167 -21.44 -22.68 27.77
CA ASP A 167 -22.47 -22.34 28.74
C ASP A 167 -23.14 -20.98 28.40
N GLY A 168 -22.78 -20.36 27.27
CA GLY A 168 -23.20 -19.01 26.88
C GLY A 168 -22.53 -17.89 27.69
N ASN A 169 -21.55 -18.22 28.54
CA ASN A 169 -20.74 -17.25 29.27
C ASN A 169 -19.71 -16.62 28.32
N HIS A 170 -19.09 -15.51 28.73
CA HIS A 170 -18.09 -14.80 27.92
C HIS A 170 -18.60 -14.32 26.54
N LYS A 171 -19.92 -14.21 26.36
CA LYS A 171 -20.51 -13.56 25.19
C LYS A 171 -20.22 -12.06 25.22
N GLY A 172 -19.65 -11.51 24.16
CA GLY A 172 -19.38 -10.07 24.10
C GLY A 172 -18.31 -9.71 23.09
N TRP A 173 -17.73 -8.53 23.23
CA TRP A 173 -16.77 -7.99 22.26
C TRP A 173 -15.86 -6.91 22.84
N ILE A 174 -14.72 -6.73 22.17
CA ILE A 174 -13.77 -5.64 22.36
C ILE A 174 -13.49 -5.02 20.99
N ILE A 175 -13.62 -3.69 20.91
CA ILE A 175 -13.05 -2.87 19.86
C ILE A 175 -11.89 -2.10 20.45
N SER A 176 -10.78 -2.08 19.73
CA SER A 176 -9.73 -1.09 19.94
C SER A 176 -9.51 -0.29 18.68
N THR A 177 -9.17 0.98 18.87
CA THR A 177 -8.60 1.84 17.85
C THR A 177 -7.27 2.38 18.33
N ILE A 178 -6.35 2.57 17.39
CA ILE A 178 -5.06 3.22 17.60
C ILE A 178 -4.91 4.33 16.59
N GLN A 179 -4.65 5.54 17.07
CA GLN A 179 -4.41 6.72 16.25
C GLN A 179 -2.91 7.02 16.17
N ASN A 180 -2.48 7.58 15.04
CA ASN A 180 -1.09 7.92 14.76
C ASN A 180 -0.15 6.71 14.89
N THR A 181 -0.44 5.61 14.18
CA THR A 181 0.32 4.36 14.26
C THR A 181 1.78 4.51 13.88
N THR A 182 2.10 5.48 13.01
CA THR A 182 3.46 5.82 12.61
C THR A 182 4.21 6.63 13.66
N GLY A 183 3.53 7.26 14.62
CA GLY A 183 4.18 8.06 15.66
C GLY A 183 4.80 7.25 16.81
N HIS A 184 5.49 7.96 17.71
CA HIS A 184 6.05 7.40 18.93
C HIS A 184 4.95 6.81 19.84
N TYR A 185 5.17 5.64 20.45
CA TYR A 185 4.14 4.89 21.19
C TYR A 185 3.43 5.72 22.28
N LYS A 186 4.14 6.57 23.02
CA LYS A 186 3.56 7.48 24.03
C LYS A 186 2.56 8.49 23.46
N ASN A 187 2.64 8.79 22.17
CA ASN A 187 1.77 9.74 21.48
C ASN A 187 0.61 9.04 20.77
N ARG A 188 0.60 7.70 20.72
CA ARG A 188 -0.46 6.92 20.09
C ARG A 188 -1.67 6.89 21.01
N LYS A 189 -2.76 7.52 20.56
CA LYS A 189 -4.03 7.53 21.30
C LYS A 189 -4.76 6.22 21.05
N ILE A 190 -5.14 5.55 22.13
CA ILE A 190 -5.88 4.30 22.13
C ILE A 190 -7.27 4.54 22.67
N THR A 191 -8.28 4.10 21.91
CA THR A 191 -9.63 3.96 22.42
C THR A 191 -9.96 2.48 22.53
N VAL A 192 -10.47 2.04 23.67
CA VAL A 192 -11.02 0.70 23.85
C VAL A 192 -12.49 0.82 24.20
N LEU A 193 -13.34 0.19 23.41
CA LEU A 193 -14.76 0.01 23.67
C LEU A 193 -15.00 -1.48 23.91
N ALA A 194 -15.67 -1.84 25.00
CA ALA A 194 -15.93 -3.25 25.31
C ALA A 194 -17.30 -3.44 25.94
N SER A 195 -17.91 -4.61 25.70
CA SER A 195 -19.10 -5.00 26.45
C SER A 195 -18.78 -5.11 27.95
N SER A 196 -19.72 -4.72 28.80
CA SER A 196 -19.50 -4.56 30.25
C SER A 196 -18.94 -5.80 30.96
N ASN A 197 -19.26 -6.99 30.45
CA ASN A 197 -18.85 -8.28 30.96
C ASN A 197 -17.50 -8.79 30.42
N TYR A 198 -16.89 -8.10 29.48
CA TYR A 198 -15.72 -8.58 28.74
C TYR A 198 -14.40 -8.03 29.26
N VAL A 199 -14.44 -6.85 29.89
CA VAL A 199 -13.28 -6.23 30.53
C VAL A 199 -13.57 -5.99 32.00
N SER A 200 -12.73 -6.48 32.91
CA SER A 200 -12.96 -6.38 34.36
C SER A 200 -12.62 -4.99 34.92
N SER A 201 -11.66 -4.29 34.31
CA SER A 201 -11.22 -2.95 34.73
C SER A 201 -12.36 -1.92 34.82
N LYS A 202 -12.20 -0.95 35.74
CA LYS A 202 -13.08 0.22 35.83
C LYS A 202 -12.86 1.12 34.61
N PRO A 203 -13.91 1.47 33.86
CA PRO A 203 -13.79 2.36 32.70
C PRO A 203 -13.67 3.82 33.12
N HIS A 204 -13.24 4.65 32.17
CA HIS A 204 -13.31 6.12 32.32
C HIS A 204 -14.76 6.60 32.21
N LYS A 205 -15.53 5.96 31.32
CA LYS A 205 -16.94 6.28 31.05
C LYS A 205 -17.72 4.99 30.81
N MET A 206 -18.91 4.91 31.39
CA MET A 206 -19.93 3.92 31.03
C MET A 206 -20.90 4.59 30.05
N ILE A 207 -21.18 3.93 28.93
CA ILE A 207 -22.10 4.45 27.91
C ILE A 207 -23.32 3.53 27.87
N ALA A 208 -24.49 4.13 28.03
CA ALA A 208 -25.75 3.43 27.90
C ALA A 208 -26.12 3.28 26.42
N MET A 209 -26.33 2.03 25.99
CA MET A 209 -26.71 1.70 24.60
C MET A 209 -28.23 1.73 24.47
N ASP A 210 -28.81 2.88 24.78
CA ASP A 210 -30.26 3.08 24.82
C ASP A 210 -30.82 3.44 23.43
N ASN A 211 -29.93 3.75 22.47
CA ASN A 211 -30.26 4.02 21.08
C ASN A 211 -29.07 3.67 20.15
N PRO A 212 -29.31 3.45 18.84
CA PRO A 212 -28.26 3.17 17.86
C PRO A 212 -27.25 4.32 17.67
N THR A 213 -27.67 5.57 17.92
CA THR A 213 -26.78 6.74 17.81
C THR A 213 -25.70 6.81 18.90
N SER A 214 -25.89 6.13 20.04
CA SER A 214 -24.91 6.07 21.12
C SER A 214 -23.59 5.44 20.66
N ILE A 215 -23.66 4.31 19.93
CA ILE A 215 -22.43 3.66 19.43
C ILE A 215 -21.82 4.42 18.26
N GLU A 216 -22.64 5.00 17.39
CA GLU A 216 -22.16 5.79 16.25
C GLU A 216 -21.35 7.01 16.71
N THR A 217 -21.83 7.72 17.74
CA THR A 217 -21.10 8.86 18.34
C THR A 217 -19.75 8.42 18.88
N GLU A 218 -19.71 7.30 19.60
CA GLU A 218 -18.50 6.83 20.25
C GLU A 218 -17.51 6.21 19.24
N LEU A 219 -18.00 5.65 18.12
CA LEU A 219 -17.19 5.23 16.98
C LEU A 219 -16.63 6.44 16.22
N ASN A 220 -17.41 7.51 16.00
CA ASN A 220 -16.93 8.74 15.37
C ASN A 220 -15.77 9.35 16.16
N ASP A 221 -15.93 9.48 17.49
CA ASP A 221 -14.90 9.96 18.40
C ASP A 221 -13.64 9.07 18.41
N ALA A 222 -13.79 7.76 18.17
CA ALA A 222 -12.69 6.80 18.26
C ALA A 222 -11.94 6.60 16.94
N ILE A 223 -12.64 6.74 15.81
CA ILE A 223 -12.16 6.39 14.47
C ILE A 223 -11.73 7.63 13.69
N HIS A 224 -12.42 8.77 13.82
CA HIS A 224 -12.16 9.97 13.02
C HIS A 224 -12.14 9.69 11.51
N ASN A 225 -13.08 8.88 11.02
CA ASN A 225 -13.33 8.66 9.60
C ASN A 225 -14.78 8.21 9.40
N ASP A 226 -15.62 9.10 8.89
CA ASP A 226 -17.06 8.85 8.70
C ASP A 226 -17.35 7.63 7.81
N LYS A 227 -16.53 7.39 6.79
CA LYS A 227 -16.71 6.25 5.87
C LYS A 227 -16.40 4.93 6.57
N VAL A 228 -15.32 4.87 7.34
CA VAL A 228 -14.99 3.70 8.16
C VAL A 228 -16.06 3.48 9.24
N VAL A 229 -16.57 4.53 9.88
CA VAL A 229 -17.66 4.40 10.86
C VAL A 229 -18.93 3.84 10.20
N LYS A 230 -19.31 4.34 9.02
CA LYS A 230 -20.45 3.80 8.24
C LYS A 230 -20.27 2.32 7.90
N LEU A 231 -19.05 1.87 7.63
CA LEU A 231 -18.73 0.46 7.40
C LEU A 231 -18.90 -0.37 8.68
N ILE A 232 -18.34 0.10 9.79
CA ILE A 232 -18.31 -0.63 11.06
C ILE A 232 -19.69 -0.66 11.72
N LYS A 233 -20.45 0.45 11.72
CA LYS A 233 -21.70 0.53 12.47
C LYS A 233 -22.74 -0.53 12.09
N ARG A 234 -22.68 -1.05 10.86
CA ARG A 234 -23.55 -2.13 10.36
C ARG A 234 -23.43 -3.42 11.17
N ILE A 235 -22.32 -3.65 11.87
CA ILE A 235 -22.15 -4.84 12.72
C ILE A 235 -22.93 -4.76 14.02
N PHE A 236 -23.52 -3.61 14.36
CA PHE A 236 -24.30 -3.42 15.58
C PHE A 236 -25.79 -3.42 15.27
N ASN A 237 -26.55 -4.17 16.05
CA ASN A 237 -28.01 -4.09 16.09
C ASN A 237 -28.45 -2.85 16.87
N GLU A 238 -29.74 -2.51 16.79
CA GLU A 238 -30.29 -1.34 17.48
C GLU A 238 -30.12 -1.37 19.00
N ASP A 239 -30.06 -2.56 19.60
CA ASP A 239 -29.85 -2.81 21.03
C ASP A 239 -28.36 -2.81 21.46
N GLY A 240 -27.46 -2.52 20.52
CA GLY A 240 -26.01 -2.52 20.74
C GLY A 240 -25.35 -3.91 20.74
N SER A 241 -26.12 -4.98 20.52
CA SER A 241 -25.58 -6.32 20.31
C SER A 241 -24.94 -6.45 18.93
N LEU A 242 -24.09 -7.46 18.74
CA LEU A 242 -23.43 -7.70 17.46
C LEU A 242 -24.30 -8.53 16.50
N ASN A 243 -24.33 -8.10 15.25
CA ASN A 243 -24.92 -8.81 14.13
C ASN A 243 -23.89 -9.75 13.49
N GLU A 244 -24.04 -11.06 13.73
CA GLU A 244 -23.08 -12.06 13.22
C GLU A 244 -23.03 -12.13 11.68
N ILE A 245 -24.15 -11.89 11.00
CA ILE A 245 -24.22 -11.90 9.54
C ILE A 245 -23.39 -10.74 8.99
N GLU A 246 -23.55 -9.55 9.56
CA GLU A 246 -22.80 -8.36 9.16
C GLU A 246 -21.31 -8.47 9.49
N ILE A 247 -20.94 -9.12 10.60
CA ILE A 247 -19.53 -9.43 10.89
C ILE A 247 -18.94 -10.37 9.84
N LYS A 248 -19.68 -11.42 9.44
CA LYS A 248 -19.23 -12.34 8.38
C LYS A 248 -19.07 -11.61 7.05
N ARG A 249 -20.03 -10.74 6.69
CA ARG A 249 -19.98 -9.88 5.48
C ARG A 249 -18.78 -8.94 5.52
N LEU A 250 -18.58 -8.22 6.62
CA LEU A 250 -17.44 -7.30 6.76
C LEU A 250 -16.11 -8.05 6.64
N LYS A 251 -16.00 -9.23 7.27
CA LYS A 251 -14.79 -10.05 7.19
C LYS A 251 -14.49 -10.53 5.76
N SER A 252 -15.49 -10.82 4.92
CA SER A 252 -15.25 -11.22 3.53
C SER A 252 -14.74 -10.08 2.64
N ARG A 253 -15.04 -8.82 3.02
CA ARG A 253 -14.61 -7.60 2.30
C ARG A 253 -13.17 -7.23 2.60
N ILE A 254 -12.67 -7.56 3.79
CA ILE A 254 -11.35 -7.14 4.30
C ILE A 254 -10.38 -8.31 4.21
N LYS A 255 -9.46 -8.27 3.24
CA LYS A 255 -8.43 -9.30 3.04
C LYS A 255 -7.04 -8.69 3.18
N SER A 256 -6.07 -9.53 3.51
CA SER A 256 -4.67 -9.15 3.66
C SER A 256 -4.08 -8.59 2.38
N SER A 257 -3.13 -7.67 2.50
CA SER A 257 -2.36 -7.04 1.42
C SER A 257 -3.15 -6.14 0.46
N ILE A 258 -4.48 -6.23 0.44
CA ILE A 258 -5.34 -5.45 -0.46
C ILE A 258 -6.08 -4.34 0.28
N ILE A 259 -6.47 -3.31 -0.47
CA ILE A 259 -7.53 -2.41 -0.03
C ILE A 259 -8.85 -3.19 -0.06
N ILE A 260 -9.76 -2.85 0.87
CA ILE A 260 -11.11 -3.42 0.97
C ILE A 260 -11.75 -3.70 -0.40
N ASP A 261 -12.37 -4.87 -0.52
CA ASP A 261 -13.05 -5.36 -1.72
C ASP A 261 -12.18 -5.48 -2.97
N ASP A 262 -10.85 -5.53 -2.83
CA ASP A 262 -9.89 -5.54 -3.95
C ASP A 262 -10.05 -4.29 -4.85
N ARG A 263 -10.26 -3.14 -4.18
CA ARG A 263 -10.53 -1.86 -4.84
C ARG A 263 -9.47 -1.51 -5.88
N ASN A 264 -8.18 -1.67 -5.58
CA ASN A 264 -7.10 -1.29 -6.49
C ASN A 264 -7.24 -1.96 -7.87
N ARG A 265 -7.48 -3.28 -7.90
CA ARG A 265 -7.64 -4.02 -9.15
C ARG A 265 -8.91 -3.63 -9.88
N LYS A 266 -10.02 -3.55 -9.14
CA LYS A 266 -11.34 -3.21 -9.70
C LYS A 266 -11.35 -1.79 -10.28
N GLU A 267 -10.72 -0.84 -9.60
CA GLU A 267 -10.54 0.53 -10.04
C GLU A 267 -9.65 0.61 -11.29
N ALA A 268 -8.49 -0.07 -11.29
CA ALA A 268 -7.62 -0.16 -12.46
C ALA A 268 -8.38 -0.68 -13.70
N GLN A 269 -9.17 -1.74 -13.53
CA GLN A 269 -10.00 -2.30 -14.60
C GLN A 269 -11.05 -1.29 -15.08
N PHE A 270 -11.77 -0.65 -14.16
CA PHE A 270 -12.86 0.26 -14.47
C PHE A 270 -12.38 1.58 -15.11
N ASN A 271 -11.21 2.07 -14.69
CA ASN A 271 -10.53 3.25 -15.23
C ASN A 271 -10.02 2.98 -16.65
N CYS A 272 -9.40 1.83 -16.89
CA CYS A 272 -9.00 1.40 -18.24
C CYS A 272 -10.19 1.43 -19.23
N LEU A 273 -11.34 0.88 -18.83
CA LEU A 273 -12.55 0.93 -19.65
C LEU A 273 -13.10 2.36 -19.82
N HIS A 274 -12.92 3.22 -18.81
CA HIS A 274 -13.30 4.63 -18.90
C HIS A 274 -12.45 5.40 -19.91
N GLU A 275 -11.13 5.22 -19.85
CA GLU A 275 -10.16 5.81 -20.78
C GLU A 275 -10.54 5.47 -22.23
N TRP A 276 -10.84 4.20 -22.52
CA TRP A 276 -11.26 3.78 -23.87
C TRP A 276 -12.61 4.36 -24.31
N LEU A 277 -13.54 4.61 -23.39
CA LEU A 277 -14.81 5.29 -23.69
C LEU A 277 -14.57 6.78 -24.02
N GLN A 278 -13.75 7.47 -23.23
CA GLN A 278 -13.42 8.88 -23.44
C GLN A 278 -12.72 9.11 -24.78
N GLN A 279 -11.77 8.26 -25.14
CA GLN A 279 -11.07 8.31 -26.43
C GLN A 279 -12.01 8.20 -27.64
N ARG A 280 -13.22 7.65 -27.45
CA ARG A 280 -14.22 7.46 -28.50
C ARG A 280 -15.33 8.54 -28.48
N GLY A 281 -15.12 9.65 -27.76
CA GLY A 281 -15.99 10.82 -27.80
C GLY A 281 -17.29 10.70 -26.99
N ASN A 282 -17.43 9.68 -26.15
CA ASN A 282 -18.59 9.56 -25.26
C ASN A 282 -18.29 10.23 -23.90
N THR A 283 -18.54 11.54 -23.83
CA THR A 283 -18.31 12.37 -22.63
C THR A 283 -19.43 12.30 -21.59
N ASP A 284 -20.58 11.70 -21.93
CA ASP A 284 -21.75 11.61 -21.03
C ASP A 284 -21.68 10.47 -20.01
N LEU A 285 -20.65 9.63 -20.08
CA LEU A 285 -20.29 8.76 -18.95
C LEU A 285 -19.51 9.61 -17.95
N GLN A 286 -20.22 10.38 -17.12
CA GLN A 286 -19.64 10.91 -15.88
C GLN A 286 -18.87 9.79 -15.18
N VAL A 287 -17.68 10.09 -14.63
CA VAL A 287 -17.01 9.22 -13.67
C VAL A 287 -18.08 8.83 -12.67
N ASP A 288 -18.48 7.55 -12.70
CA ASP A 288 -19.73 7.08 -12.10
C ASP A 288 -19.73 7.58 -10.65
N VAL A 289 -20.65 8.49 -10.29
CA VAL A 289 -20.79 9.01 -8.92
C VAL A 289 -20.87 7.83 -7.92
N ALA A 290 -21.33 6.68 -8.43
CA ALA A 290 -21.28 5.38 -7.79
C ALA A 290 -19.90 4.99 -7.22
N MET A 291 -18.74 5.32 -7.81
CA MET A 291 -17.42 5.01 -7.24
C MET A 291 -17.15 5.68 -5.89
N GLN A 292 -17.90 6.72 -5.54
CA GLN A 292 -17.84 7.36 -4.23
C GLN A 292 -18.65 6.62 -3.16
N ASP A 293 -19.52 5.69 -3.56
CA ASP A 293 -20.24 4.79 -2.66
C ASP A 293 -19.28 3.79 -2.01
N ILE A 294 -19.44 3.60 -0.71
CA ILE A 294 -18.68 2.64 0.09
C ILE A 294 -18.88 1.19 -0.37
N ASP A 295 -20.02 0.90 -1.01
CA ASP A 295 -20.38 -0.45 -1.43
C ASP A 295 -20.15 -0.69 -2.93
N PHE A 296 -19.71 0.30 -3.70
CA PHE A 296 -19.50 0.18 -5.15
C PHE A 296 -18.61 -1.00 -5.54
N PHE A 297 -17.51 -1.16 -4.82
CA PHE A 297 -16.53 -2.20 -5.09
C PHE A 297 -16.93 -3.56 -4.53
N GLN A 298 -18.02 -3.66 -3.78
CA GLN A 298 -18.51 -4.95 -3.29
C GLN A 298 -18.86 -5.87 -4.47
N ASP A 299 -18.54 -7.16 -4.33
CA ASP A 299 -18.95 -8.19 -5.28
C ASP A 299 -20.48 -8.18 -5.46
N GLY A 300 -20.96 -8.43 -6.68
CA GLY A 300 -22.32 -8.23 -7.14
C GLY A 300 -22.58 -6.82 -7.68
N ILE A 301 -22.29 -5.78 -6.88
CA ILE A 301 -22.49 -4.37 -7.27
C ILE A 301 -21.48 -4.00 -8.35
N TYR A 302 -20.19 -4.29 -8.10
CA TYR A 302 -19.13 -4.03 -9.05
C TYR A 302 -19.39 -4.72 -10.41
N GLU A 303 -19.75 -6.01 -10.40
CA GLU A 303 -20.01 -6.80 -11.61
C GLU A 303 -21.18 -6.26 -12.42
N PHE A 304 -22.22 -5.75 -11.74
CA PHE A 304 -23.34 -5.08 -12.41
C PHE A 304 -22.89 -3.82 -13.16
N HIS A 305 -22.13 -2.94 -12.50
CA HIS A 305 -21.59 -1.72 -13.11
C HIS A 305 -20.58 -2.02 -14.21
N LEU A 306 -19.70 -3.01 -14.00
CA LEU A 306 -18.74 -3.48 -14.98
C LEU A 306 -19.44 -3.97 -16.26
N LYS A 307 -20.49 -4.80 -16.11
CA LYS A 307 -21.28 -5.31 -17.24
C LYS A 307 -21.95 -4.17 -18.02
N LYS A 308 -22.52 -3.18 -17.32
CA LYS A 308 -23.13 -2.00 -17.94
C LYS A 308 -22.11 -1.21 -18.76
N LYS A 309 -20.92 -0.95 -18.19
CA LYS A 309 -19.86 -0.18 -18.85
C LYS A 309 -19.29 -0.93 -20.07
N LEU A 310 -19.06 -2.23 -19.94
CA LEU A 310 -18.64 -3.09 -21.06
C LEU A 310 -19.67 -3.08 -22.18
N GLY A 311 -20.97 -3.18 -21.86
CA GLY A 311 -22.04 -3.14 -22.85
C GLY A 311 -22.10 -1.80 -23.59
N ALA A 312 -21.91 -0.67 -22.87
CA ALA A 312 -21.86 0.64 -23.49
C ALA A 312 -20.67 0.78 -24.45
N LEU A 313 -19.47 0.36 -24.03
CA LEU A 313 -18.27 0.42 -24.89
C LEU A 313 -18.41 -0.52 -26.10
N ALA A 314 -18.94 -1.72 -25.92
CA ALA A 314 -19.21 -2.65 -27.00
C ALA A 314 -20.20 -2.08 -28.02
N ALA A 315 -21.27 -1.41 -27.57
CA ALA A 315 -22.24 -0.77 -28.47
C ALA A 315 -21.61 0.37 -29.28
N VAL A 316 -20.78 1.22 -28.65
CA VAL A 316 -20.03 2.29 -29.35
C VAL A 316 -19.08 1.71 -30.40
N LEU A 317 -18.39 0.61 -30.07
CA LEU A 317 -17.52 -0.09 -31.00
C LEU A 317 -18.28 -0.71 -32.18
N HIS A 318 -19.42 -1.33 -31.91
CA HIS A 318 -20.22 -2.00 -32.93
C HIS A 318 -20.89 -1.02 -33.90
N GLN A 319 -21.15 0.23 -33.48
CA GLN A 319 -21.62 1.30 -34.36
C GLN A 319 -20.60 1.71 -35.44
N ASN A 320 -19.33 1.32 -35.29
CA ASN A 320 -18.33 1.48 -36.35
C ASN A 320 -18.64 0.48 -37.49
N SER A 321 -18.88 0.97 -38.71
CA SER A 321 -19.37 0.19 -39.85
C SER A 321 -18.46 -0.97 -40.31
N LYS A 322 -17.26 -1.07 -39.74
CA LYS A 322 -16.30 -2.15 -40.02
C LYS A 322 -16.38 -3.31 -39.03
N ALA A 323 -16.95 -3.12 -37.85
CA ALA A 323 -16.93 -4.13 -36.80
C ALA A 323 -17.74 -5.38 -37.17
N THR A 324 -17.10 -6.56 -37.16
CA THR A 324 -17.73 -7.84 -37.53
C THR A 324 -18.25 -8.63 -36.33
N LYS A 325 -17.76 -8.32 -35.12
CA LYS A 325 -18.13 -9.01 -33.88
C LYS A 325 -19.41 -8.46 -33.26
N THR A 326 -20.16 -9.35 -32.61
CA THR A 326 -21.36 -8.98 -31.83
C THR A 326 -21.01 -8.18 -30.58
N ASN A 327 -21.97 -7.42 -30.04
CA ASN A 327 -21.80 -6.70 -28.77
C ASN A 327 -21.34 -7.61 -27.62
N SER A 328 -21.85 -8.84 -27.55
CA SER A 328 -21.49 -9.82 -26.52
C SER A 328 -20.02 -10.27 -26.64
N GLU A 329 -19.56 -10.51 -27.87
CA GLU A 329 -18.16 -10.88 -28.13
C GLU A 329 -17.21 -9.72 -27.82
N LEU A 330 -17.56 -8.51 -28.24
CA LEU A 330 -16.80 -7.29 -27.92
C LEU A 330 -16.70 -7.09 -26.41
N ALA A 331 -17.81 -7.19 -25.68
CA ALA A 331 -17.82 -7.06 -24.22
C ALA A 331 -16.91 -8.11 -23.55
N LEU A 332 -16.92 -9.36 -24.03
CA LEU A 332 -16.05 -10.42 -23.51
C LEU A 332 -14.57 -10.13 -23.77
N ILE A 333 -14.22 -9.70 -24.98
CA ILE A 333 -12.85 -9.32 -25.36
C ILE A 333 -12.35 -8.17 -24.50
N LEU A 334 -13.14 -7.09 -24.37
CA LEU A 334 -12.78 -5.92 -23.57
C LEU A 334 -12.64 -6.26 -22.08
N ASN A 335 -13.49 -7.14 -21.55
CA ASN A 335 -13.36 -7.62 -20.18
C ASN A 335 -12.05 -8.38 -19.96
N ARG A 336 -11.66 -9.23 -20.93
CA ARG A 336 -10.40 -9.98 -20.87
C ARG A 336 -9.18 -9.06 -20.94
N ILE A 337 -9.18 -8.09 -21.84
CA ILE A 337 -8.07 -7.14 -21.99
C ILE A 337 -7.97 -6.23 -20.76
N SER A 338 -9.08 -5.64 -20.30
CA SER A 338 -9.09 -4.77 -19.12
C SER A 338 -8.65 -5.49 -17.84
N THR A 339 -9.02 -6.77 -17.67
CA THR A 339 -8.51 -7.61 -16.58
C THR A 339 -6.98 -7.73 -16.62
N ARG A 340 -6.39 -7.91 -17.81
CA ARG A 340 -4.92 -8.05 -17.98
C ARG A 340 -4.18 -6.75 -17.67
N VAL A 341 -4.74 -5.62 -18.11
CA VAL A 341 -4.25 -4.29 -17.74
C VAL A 341 -4.26 -4.14 -16.22
N ALA A 342 -5.37 -4.47 -15.56
CA ALA A 342 -5.48 -4.40 -14.11
C ALA A 342 -4.50 -5.34 -13.40
N SER A 343 -4.27 -6.55 -13.90
CA SER A 343 -3.26 -7.47 -13.36
C SER A 343 -1.85 -6.89 -13.44
N LEU A 344 -1.45 -6.28 -14.57
CA LEU A 344 -0.15 -5.63 -14.70
C LEU A 344 -0.02 -4.42 -13.80
N GLU A 345 -1.06 -3.59 -13.68
CA GLU A 345 -1.06 -2.49 -12.72
C GLU A 345 -0.92 -3.03 -11.29
N MET A 346 -1.52 -4.18 -10.96
CA MET A 346 -1.37 -4.80 -9.65
C MET A 346 0.03 -5.36 -9.39
N LEU A 347 0.65 -5.99 -10.39
CA LEU A 347 2.07 -6.38 -10.30
C LEU A 347 2.98 -5.17 -10.09
N ALA A 348 2.66 -4.02 -10.69
CA ALA A 348 3.37 -2.77 -10.43
C ALA A 348 3.21 -2.31 -8.98
N GLU A 349 2.00 -2.38 -8.42
CA GLU A 349 1.75 -2.05 -7.02
C GLU A 349 2.42 -3.02 -6.05
N GLU A 350 2.44 -4.31 -6.34
CA GLU A 350 3.17 -5.31 -5.54
C GLU A 350 4.68 -5.07 -5.59
N SER A 351 5.17 -4.55 -6.71
CA SER A 351 6.57 -4.19 -6.93
C SER A 351 6.94 -2.80 -6.42
N TYR A 352 6.10 -2.13 -5.61
CA TYR A 352 6.29 -0.73 -5.14
C TYR A 352 7.68 -0.41 -4.57
N ARG A 353 8.41 -1.42 -4.11
CA ARG A 353 9.79 -1.26 -3.67
C ARG A 353 10.73 -1.24 -4.84
N ASN A 354 10.65 -2.19 -5.76
CA ASN A 354 11.49 -2.19 -6.95
C ASN A 354 10.87 -1.28 -8.01
N ILE A 355 11.21 0.01 -7.95
CA ILE A 355 10.66 1.05 -8.84
C ILE A 355 10.87 0.69 -10.30
N GLU A 356 12.05 0.17 -10.65
CA GLU A 356 12.37 -0.22 -12.02
C GLU A 356 11.44 -1.34 -12.52
N LEU A 357 11.22 -2.36 -11.69
CA LEU A 357 10.30 -3.46 -12.02
C LEU A 357 8.85 -2.97 -12.08
N ALA A 358 8.43 -2.12 -11.15
CA ALA A 358 7.10 -1.52 -11.16
C ALA A 358 6.85 -0.68 -12.42
N ASN A 359 7.86 0.07 -12.87
CA ASN A 359 7.79 0.88 -14.09
C ASN A 359 7.72 0.03 -15.35
N THR A 360 8.41 -1.12 -15.38
CA THR A 360 8.27 -2.12 -16.45
C THR A 360 6.83 -2.64 -16.55
N TYR A 361 6.20 -3.01 -15.43
CA TYR A 361 4.80 -3.44 -15.44
C TYR A 361 3.83 -2.34 -15.88
N LYS A 362 4.05 -1.09 -15.45
CA LYS A 362 3.25 0.07 -15.91
C LYS A 362 3.42 0.31 -17.42
N ALA A 363 4.63 0.20 -17.95
CA ALA A 363 4.91 0.35 -19.37
C ALA A 363 4.17 -0.73 -20.19
N LEU A 364 4.17 -1.98 -19.71
CA LEU A 364 3.43 -3.09 -20.33
C LEU A 364 1.91 -2.84 -20.31
N ALA A 365 1.36 -2.39 -19.17
CA ALA A 365 -0.05 -2.04 -19.06
C ALA A 365 -0.44 -0.94 -20.06
N ASN A 366 0.39 0.11 -20.17
CA ASN A 366 0.20 1.19 -21.14
C ASN A 366 0.29 0.71 -22.60
N ARG A 367 1.24 -0.20 -22.90
CA ARG A 367 1.36 -0.80 -24.24
C ARG A 367 0.08 -1.54 -24.64
N ILE A 368 -0.49 -2.34 -23.74
CA ILE A 368 -1.77 -3.04 -23.97
C ILE A 368 -2.91 -2.03 -24.18
N LYS A 369 -3.00 -0.98 -23.36
CA LYS A 369 -4.01 0.09 -23.52
C LYS A 369 -3.93 0.74 -24.90
N LEU A 370 -2.71 1.08 -25.36
CA LEU A 370 -2.46 1.72 -26.65
C LEU A 370 -2.80 0.79 -27.83
N GLU A 371 -2.34 -0.48 -27.79
CA GLU A 371 -2.66 -1.45 -28.86
C GLU A 371 -4.16 -1.74 -28.93
N THR A 372 -4.86 -1.75 -27.79
CA THR A 372 -6.32 -1.94 -27.75
C THR A 372 -7.06 -0.76 -28.38
N ALA A 373 -6.58 0.47 -28.19
CA ALA A 373 -7.17 1.65 -28.82
C ALA A 373 -7.08 1.60 -30.36
N ASN A 374 -6.05 0.93 -30.89
CA ASN A 374 -5.83 0.75 -32.32
C ASN A 374 -6.62 -0.40 -32.95
N LEU A 375 -7.38 -1.18 -32.17
CA LEU A 375 -8.21 -2.25 -32.70
C LEU A 375 -9.40 -1.71 -33.50
N THR A 376 -9.63 -2.32 -34.65
CA THR A 376 -10.69 -1.96 -35.60
C THR A 376 -11.88 -2.91 -35.57
N PHE A 377 -11.66 -4.14 -35.10
CA PHE A 377 -12.66 -5.22 -35.05
C PHE A 377 -13.20 -5.61 -36.43
N ASP A 378 -12.42 -5.37 -37.49
CA ASP A 378 -12.85 -5.52 -38.88
C ASP A 378 -12.80 -6.96 -39.42
N GLY A 379 -12.36 -7.91 -38.60
CA GLY A 379 -12.23 -9.32 -38.96
C GLY A 379 -11.03 -9.61 -39.86
N THR A 380 -10.16 -8.63 -40.14
CA THR A 380 -8.90 -8.90 -40.81
C THR A 380 -8.01 -9.78 -39.93
N ARG A 381 -7.18 -10.63 -40.56
CA ARG A 381 -6.31 -11.55 -39.82
C ARG A 381 -5.35 -10.82 -38.88
N ALA A 382 -4.85 -9.65 -39.27
CA ALA A 382 -4.00 -8.83 -38.41
C ALA A 382 -4.76 -8.34 -37.16
N ASP A 383 -5.99 -7.87 -37.32
CA ASP A 383 -6.82 -7.41 -36.20
C ASP A 383 -7.24 -8.58 -35.29
N GLU A 384 -7.64 -9.73 -35.85
CA GLU A 384 -7.96 -10.94 -35.09
C GLU A 384 -6.75 -11.49 -34.32
N ASN A 385 -5.56 -11.49 -34.93
CA ASN A 385 -4.32 -11.87 -34.25
C ASN A 385 -4.04 -10.95 -33.06
N LYS A 386 -4.17 -9.63 -33.23
CA LYS A 386 -4.01 -8.67 -32.13
C LYS A 386 -5.05 -8.89 -31.03
N ILE A 387 -6.31 -9.15 -31.38
CA ILE A 387 -7.37 -9.48 -30.40
C ILE A 387 -7.01 -10.73 -29.61
N ILE A 388 -6.57 -11.80 -30.27
CA ILE A 388 -6.14 -13.04 -29.62
C ILE A 388 -4.98 -12.73 -28.66
N TRP A 389 -3.93 -12.07 -29.15
CA TRP A 389 -2.76 -11.72 -28.37
C TRP A 389 -3.13 -10.90 -27.11
N LEU A 390 -3.86 -9.79 -27.26
CA LEU A 390 -4.25 -8.92 -26.14
C LEU A 390 -5.22 -9.60 -25.16
N SER A 391 -6.20 -10.36 -25.66
CA SER A 391 -7.28 -10.94 -24.84
C SER A 391 -6.94 -12.29 -24.23
N GLN A 392 -5.87 -12.94 -24.68
CA GLN A 392 -5.45 -14.26 -24.18
C GLN A 392 -4.07 -14.24 -23.51
N LEU A 393 -3.34 -13.11 -23.54
CA LEU A 393 -2.04 -12.96 -22.89
C LEU A 393 -2.02 -13.59 -21.49
N ASP A 394 -1.01 -14.42 -21.25
CA ASP A 394 -0.76 -15.08 -19.97
C ASP A 394 0.12 -14.17 -19.10
N ILE A 395 -0.50 -13.50 -18.13
CA ILE A 395 0.19 -12.55 -17.25
C ILE A 395 1.15 -13.27 -16.31
N ASP A 396 0.86 -14.49 -15.87
CA ASP A 396 1.73 -15.25 -14.97
C ASP A 396 3.01 -15.69 -15.71
N GLN A 397 2.88 -16.13 -16.97
CA GLN A 397 4.05 -16.44 -17.80
C GLN A 397 4.88 -15.18 -18.07
N LEU A 398 4.23 -14.05 -18.39
CA LEU A 398 4.90 -12.77 -18.62
C LEU A 398 5.65 -12.28 -17.37
N GLU A 399 5.01 -12.36 -16.20
CA GLU A 399 5.63 -12.02 -14.92
C GLU A 399 6.88 -12.86 -14.66
N ASN A 400 6.81 -14.17 -14.90
CA ASN A 400 7.96 -15.07 -14.74
C ASN A 400 9.11 -14.72 -15.70
N LYS A 401 8.80 -14.37 -16.96
CA LYS A 401 9.80 -13.90 -17.94
C LYS A 401 10.47 -12.62 -17.46
N ILE A 402 9.71 -11.66 -16.97
CA ILE A 402 10.23 -10.38 -16.47
C ILE A 402 11.09 -10.59 -15.23
N LYS A 403 10.61 -11.36 -14.24
CA LYS A 403 11.38 -11.70 -13.04
C LYS A 403 12.71 -12.39 -13.40
N LYS A 404 12.69 -13.30 -14.38
CA LYS A 404 13.90 -13.94 -14.89
C LYS A 404 14.83 -12.94 -15.55
N LEU A 405 14.31 -12.05 -16.42
CA LEU A 405 15.09 -10.99 -17.06
C LEU A 405 15.82 -10.15 -16.00
N TYR A 406 15.12 -9.63 -15.00
CA TYR A 406 15.71 -8.84 -13.92
C TYR A 406 16.73 -9.62 -13.07
N ALA A 407 16.60 -10.95 -12.97
CA ALA A 407 17.53 -11.78 -12.22
C ALA A 407 18.78 -12.19 -13.02
N THR A 408 18.69 -12.33 -14.33
CA THR A 408 19.75 -12.93 -15.16
C THR A 408 20.41 -11.97 -16.12
N ASP A 409 19.73 -10.92 -16.57
CA ASP A 409 20.21 -10.02 -17.61
C ASP A 409 21.47 -9.25 -17.18
N PRO A 410 22.58 -9.33 -17.93
CA PRO A 410 23.83 -8.64 -17.59
C PRO A 410 23.71 -7.11 -17.59
N ALA A 411 22.90 -6.52 -18.47
CA ALA A 411 22.74 -5.07 -18.55
C ALA A 411 21.94 -4.54 -17.34
N ILE A 412 20.89 -5.25 -16.93
CA ILE A 412 20.14 -4.93 -15.71
C ILE A 412 21.03 -5.08 -14.47
N LYS A 413 21.83 -6.16 -14.37
CA LYS A 413 22.78 -6.34 -13.27
C LYS A 413 23.78 -5.19 -13.19
N LYS A 414 24.38 -4.84 -14.33
CA LYS A 414 25.31 -3.72 -14.43
C LYS A 414 24.65 -2.41 -14.02
N TYR A 415 23.41 -2.14 -14.43
CA TYR A 415 22.67 -0.96 -13.98
C TYR A 415 22.54 -0.90 -12.44
N PHE A 416 22.22 -2.02 -11.77
CA PHE A 416 22.13 -2.03 -10.31
C PHE A 416 23.49 -1.87 -9.63
N GLU A 417 24.56 -2.38 -10.23
CA GLU A 417 25.93 -2.17 -9.76
C GLU A 417 26.36 -0.70 -9.90
N ASP A 418 26.16 -0.11 -11.09
CA ASP A 418 26.47 1.30 -11.38
C ASP A 418 25.64 2.23 -10.46
N LYS A 419 24.34 1.94 -10.27
CA LYS A 419 23.47 2.67 -9.33
C LYS A 419 24.01 2.61 -7.91
N LYS A 420 24.43 1.43 -7.45
CA LYS A 420 25.00 1.25 -6.11
C LYS A 420 26.30 2.03 -5.95
N GLN A 421 27.18 2.00 -6.95
CA GLN A 421 28.44 2.74 -6.92
C GLN A 421 28.19 4.25 -6.89
N LEU A 422 27.33 4.77 -7.77
CA LEU A 422 26.95 6.19 -7.79
C LEU A 422 26.41 6.66 -6.43
N ASN A 423 25.59 5.82 -5.80
CA ASN A 423 25.04 6.09 -4.47
C ASN A 423 26.12 6.12 -3.38
N GLN A 424 27.14 5.27 -3.47
CA GLN A 424 28.28 5.29 -2.55
C GLN A 424 29.13 6.55 -2.72
N GLU A 425 29.47 6.91 -3.97
CA GLU A 425 30.24 8.11 -4.27
C GLU A 425 29.56 9.38 -3.72
N ILE A 426 28.23 9.44 -3.77
CA ILE A 426 27.48 10.60 -3.25
C ILE A 426 27.39 10.57 -1.73
N GLN A 427 27.27 9.40 -1.11
CA GLN A 427 27.39 9.31 0.35
C GLN A 427 28.75 9.82 0.83
N GLU A 428 29.84 9.50 0.11
CA GLU A 428 31.18 10.02 0.39
C GLU A 428 31.26 11.54 0.18
N GLN A 429 30.72 12.06 -0.93
CA GLN A 429 30.67 13.51 -1.18
C GLN A 429 29.90 14.25 -0.09
N LEU A 430 28.74 13.73 0.33
CA LEU A 430 27.92 14.32 1.39
C LEU A 430 28.64 14.27 2.75
N ALA A 431 29.38 13.20 3.04
CA ALA A 431 30.17 13.07 4.27
C ALA A 431 31.36 14.06 4.33
N GLN A 432 31.89 14.48 3.18
CA GLN A 432 32.94 15.50 3.10
C GLN A 432 32.42 16.92 3.30
N ILE A 433 31.11 17.15 3.24
CA ILE A 433 30.54 18.48 3.52
C ILE A 433 30.55 18.68 5.04
N PRO A 434 31.33 19.63 5.57
CA PRO A 434 31.37 19.88 7.00
C PRO A 434 29.98 20.30 7.47
N ASN A 435 29.35 19.43 8.26
CA ASN A 435 28.08 19.73 8.89
C ASN A 435 28.35 20.85 9.92
N PRO A 436 27.70 22.03 9.82
CA PRO A 436 27.87 23.07 10.82
C PRO A 436 27.54 22.50 12.20
N GLU A 437 28.51 22.52 13.10
CA GLU A 437 28.35 21.91 14.42
C GLU A 437 27.13 22.49 15.12
N ASN A 438 26.27 21.61 15.64
CA ASN A 438 25.03 21.96 16.35
C ASN A 438 25.36 22.48 17.76
N TYR A 439 26.22 23.49 17.86
CA TYR A 439 26.53 24.15 19.10
C TYR A 439 25.31 24.94 19.58
N SER A 440 24.98 24.85 20.86
CA SER A 440 23.94 25.71 21.43
C SER A 440 24.29 27.19 21.26
N PHE A 441 23.27 28.04 21.15
CA PHE A 441 23.42 29.51 21.07
C PHE A 441 24.44 30.05 22.10
N LEU A 442 24.38 29.53 23.33
CA LEU A 442 25.29 29.92 24.43
C LEU A 442 26.76 29.59 24.14
N LYS A 443 27.03 28.48 23.46
CA LYS A 443 28.39 28.04 23.14
C LYS A 443 28.96 28.85 21.97
N ARG A 444 28.13 29.12 20.95
CA ARG A 444 28.48 29.99 19.81
C ARG A 444 28.77 31.44 20.22
N ASN A 445 28.01 31.97 21.18
CA ASN A 445 28.12 33.35 21.63
C ASN A 445 28.86 33.51 22.97
N SER A 446 29.54 32.47 23.44
CA SER A 446 30.16 32.43 24.78
C SER A 446 31.17 33.57 25.02
N PHE A 447 31.92 33.95 23.99
CA PHE A 447 32.88 35.06 24.04
C PHE A 447 32.18 36.43 24.08
N SER A 448 31.18 36.64 23.21
CA SER A 448 30.39 37.89 23.13
C SER A 448 29.49 38.09 24.37
N LEU A 449 28.99 37.00 24.95
CA LEU A 449 28.28 37.00 26.23
C LEU A 449 29.25 37.26 27.41
N GLY A 450 30.46 36.72 27.37
CA GLY A 450 31.49 36.93 28.39
C GLY A 450 31.92 38.40 28.55
N PHE A 451 31.81 39.21 27.50
CA PHE A 451 32.15 40.64 27.52
C PHE A 451 31.00 41.57 27.96
N GLY A 452 29.74 41.11 27.92
CA GLY A 452 28.55 41.95 28.20
C GLY A 452 27.68 41.50 29.39
N ALA A 453 27.89 40.29 29.94
CA ALA A 453 26.93 39.65 30.86
C ALA A 453 26.99 40.11 32.33
N LEU A 454 27.95 40.94 32.76
CA LEU A 454 28.06 41.31 34.19
C LEU A 454 27.18 42.50 34.61
N SER A 455 26.52 43.23 33.70
CA SER A 455 25.70 44.39 34.08
C SER A 455 24.25 44.41 33.56
N GLY A 456 23.88 43.60 32.57
CA GLY A 456 22.56 43.68 31.90
C GLY A 456 21.52 42.60 32.23
N LEU A 457 21.94 41.47 32.83
CA LEU A 457 21.07 40.29 33.01
C LEU A 457 19.95 40.47 34.06
N PHE A 458 20.03 41.51 34.91
CA PHE A 458 19.03 41.76 35.94
C PHE A 458 17.88 42.69 35.49
N THR A 459 18.03 43.45 34.40
CA THR A 459 17.02 44.45 33.99
C THR A 459 16.12 43.98 32.83
N ALA A 460 16.58 43.08 31.97
CA ALA A 460 15.79 42.59 30.82
C ALA A 460 14.77 41.49 31.18
N ALA A 461 14.95 40.79 32.30
CA ALA A 461 14.00 39.77 32.78
C ALA A 461 12.62 40.34 33.14
N ALA A 462 12.51 41.67 33.32
CA ALA A 462 11.26 42.34 33.67
C ALA A 462 10.39 42.74 32.45
N LEU A 463 10.93 42.82 31.24
CA LEU A 463 10.21 43.33 30.05
C LEU A 463 9.81 42.24 29.03
N GLY A 464 10.39 41.04 29.12
CA GLY A 464 10.15 39.94 28.16
C GLY A 464 8.84 39.15 28.34
N PHE A 465 8.09 39.38 29.42
CA PHE A 465 6.89 38.59 29.73
C PHE A 465 5.60 39.00 29.00
N ILE A 466 5.63 40.02 28.13
CA ILE A 466 4.40 40.61 27.56
C ILE A 466 4.20 40.30 26.05
N PHE A 467 5.19 39.82 25.29
CA PHE A 467 5.09 39.73 23.81
C PHE A 467 5.36 38.35 23.17
N PHE A 468 5.26 37.25 23.91
CA PHE A 468 5.72 35.94 23.43
C PHE A 468 4.80 35.21 22.41
N GLU A 469 3.59 35.68 22.13
CA GLU A 469 2.58 34.83 21.47
C GLU A 469 2.31 35.05 19.97
N LEU A 470 2.90 36.04 19.28
CA LEU A 470 2.47 36.34 17.89
C LEU A 470 3.50 36.29 16.75
N PHE A 471 4.82 36.48 16.95
CA PHE A 471 5.80 36.42 15.84
C PHE A 471 7.26 36.09 16.28
N PRO A 472 7.70 34.82 16.27
CA PRO A 472 9.03 34.42 16.79
C PRO A 472 10.26 35.12 16.16
N PRO A 473 10.32 35.39 14.83
CA PRO A 473 11.49 36.03 14.21
C PRO A 473 11.59 37.53 14.50
N LEU A 474 10.44 38.22 14.64
CA LEU A 474 10.40 39.66 14.87
C LEU A 474 10.68 40.01 16.35
N THR A 475 10.27 39.14 17.27
CA THR A 475 10.51 39.30 18.71
C THR A 475 12.00 39.23 19.06
N LEU A 476 12.78 38.37 18.39
CA LEU A 476 14.23 38.30 18.59
C LEU A 476 14.93 39.58 18.10
N ALA A 477 14.48 40.13 16.97
CA ALA A 477 14.99 41.39 16.42
C ALA A 477 14.66 42.59 17.34
N ILE A 478 13.45 42.65 17.91
CA ILE A 478 13.04 43.73 18.83
C ILE A 478 13.73 43.60 20.20
N ILE A 479 13.98 42.38 20.69
CA ILE A 479 14.77 42.14 21.91
C ILE A 479 16.23 42.54 21.70
N LEU A 480 16.82 42.25 20.54
CA LEU A 480 18.19 42.65 20.20
C LEU A 480 18.33 44.16 19.97
N VAL A 481 17.36 44.80 19.32
CA VAL A 481 17.32 46.26 19.12
C VAL A 481 17.01 47.00 20.43
N GLY A 482 16.13 46.46 21.28
CA GLY A 482 15.80 47.03 22.59
C GLY A 482 16.95 46.90 23.61
N ALA A 483 17.72 45.81 23.54
CA ALA A 483 18.93 45.61 24.36
C ALA A 483 20.08 46.55 23.93
N ALA A 484 20.15 46.93 22.64
CA ALA A 484 21.17 47.82 22.11
C ALA A 484 20.99 49.30 22.51
N VAL A 485 19.80 49.71 22.95
CA VAL A 485 19.49 51.14 23.23
C VAL A 485 19.74 51.53 24.70
N VAL A 486 19.76 50.59 25.64
CA VAL A 486 19.84 50.89 27.09
C VAL A 486 21.24 50.65 27.70
N ILE A 487 22.13 49.96 27.00
CA ILE A 487 23.44 49.54 27.51
C ILE A 487 24.50 49.96 26.49
N GLY A 488 25.65 50.48 26.93
CA GLY A 488 26.81 50.79 26.07
C GLY A 488 27.47 49.55 25.44
N GLY A 489 26.70 48.69 24.78
CA GLY A 489 27.06 47.37 24.24
C GLY A 489 26.66 47.21 22.77
N VAL A 490 26.87 48.24 21.95
CA VAL A 490 26.70 48.13 20.49
C VAL A 490 27.60 47.04 19.92
N LEU A 491 28.81 46.87 20.45
CA LEU A 491 29.78 45.87 19.97
C LEU A 491 29.34 44.43 20.25
N SER A 492 28.86 44.11 21.47
CA SER A 492 28.46 42.74 21.83
C SER A 492 27.20 42.28 21.11
N ALA A 493 26.24 43.18 20.87
CA ALA A 493 25.04 42.89 20.09
C ALA A 493 25.36 42.72 18.60
N VAL A 494 26.30 43.53 18.07
CA VAL A 494 26.83 43.37 16.71
C VAL A 494 27.59 42.06 16.56
N ASP A 495 28.42 41.67 17.52
CA ASP A 495 29.15 40.39 17.49
C ASP A 495 28.21 39.18 17.57
N ILE A 496 27.17 39.22 18.43
CA ILE A 496 26.15 38.16 18.49
C ILE A 496 25.37 38.09 17.16
N TYR A 497 25.02 39.24 16.60
CA TYR A 497 24.36 39.29 15.29
C TYR A 497 25.26 38.75 14.18
N ILE A 498 26.54 39.09 14.16
CA ILE A 498 27.53 38.58 13.19
C ILE A 498 27.69 37.06 13.37
N ASN A 499 27.88 36.55 14.58
CA ASN A 499 28.03 35.11 14.85
C ASN A 499 26.79 34.30 14.43
N GLU A 500 25.58 34.78 14.75
CA GLU A 500 24.34 34.09 14.37
C GLU A 500 24.04 34.22 12.89
N LYS A 501 24.41 35.35 12.26
CA LYS A 501 24.34 35.53 10.81
C LYS A 501 25.32 34.59 10.09
N GLU A 502 26.57 34.52 10.52
CA GLU A 502 27.58 33.60 9.98
C GLU A 502 27.17 32.14 10.17
N HIS A 503 26.60 31.79 11.32
CA HIS A 503 26.06 30.45 11.56
C HIS A 503 24.86 30.15 10.64
N ALA A 504 23.89 31.07 10.50
CA ALA A 504 22.77 30.92 9.59
C ALA A 504 23.23 30.82 8.13
N GLU A 505 24.20 31.63 7.70
CA GLU A 505 24.82 31.56 6.39
C GLU A 505 25.51 30.20 6.17
N SER A 506 26.22 29.68 7.18
CA SER A 506 26.84 28.35 7.11
C SER A 506 25.80 27.22 6.99
N ILE A 507 24.66 27.32 7.69
CA ILE A 507 23.55 26.37 7.58
C ILE A 507 22.91 26.45 6.19
N ILE A 508 22.66 27.65 5.68
CA ILE A 508 22.09 27.86 4.34
C ILE A 508 23.05 27.30 3.27
N GLN A 509 24.35 27.62 3.35
CA GLN A 509 25.36 27.10 2.43
C GLN A 509 25.49 25.58 2.50
N TYR A 510 25.41 24.98 3.70
CA TYR A 510 25.38 23.53 3.87
C TYR A 510 24.16 22.92 3.17
N HIS A 511 22.95 23.44 3.44
CA HIS A 511 21.71 22.94 2.83
C HIS A 511 21.69 23.13 1.32
N ASP A 512 22.21 24.24 0.79
CA ASP A 512 22.29 24.49 -0.64
C ASP A 512 23.24 23.49 -1.32
N LYS A 513 24.44 23.27 -0.77
CA LYS A 513 25.39 22.26 -1.28
C LYS A 513 24.80 20.85 -1.26
N VAL A 514 24.19 20.44 -0.13
CA VAL A 514 23.54 19.13 0.01
C VAL A 514 22.39 18.98 -0.99
N SER A 515 21.54 20.00 -1.11
CA SER A 515 20.39 19.99 -2.03
C SER A 515 20.84 19.87 -3.49
N LYS A 516 21.88 20.61 -3.89
CA LYS A 516 22.41 20.58 -5.25
C LYS A 516 22.96 19.19 -5.62
N ILE A 517 23.77 18.60 -4.75
CA ILE A 517 24.32 17.24 -4.96
C ILE A 517 23.21 16.21 -5.07
N LYS A 518 22.20 16.26 -4.18
CA LYS A 518 21.03 15.36 -4.24
C LYS A 518 20.21 15.55 -5.52
N LEU A 519 20.07 16.78 -6.00
CA LEU A 519 19.33 17.07 -7.23
C LEU A 519 20.04 16.50 -8.47
N GLU A 520 21.35 16.72 -8.58
CA GLU A 520 22.17 16.18 -9.67
C GLU A 520 22.13 14.65 -9.69
N GLN A 521 22.22 14.00 -8.51
CA GLN A 521 22.04 12.55 -8.36
C GLN A 521 20.71 12.06 -8.93
N ASN A 522 19.61 12.72 -8.53
CA ASN A 522 18.27 12.31 -8.94
C ASN A 522 18.11 12.39 -10.46
N GLN A 523 18.67 13.42 -11.09
CA GLN A 523 18.66 13.55 -12.55
C GLN A 523 19.45 12.43 -13.23
N GLN A 524 20.64 12.09 -12.72
CA GLN A 524 21.45 10.99 -13.26
C GLN A 524 20.76 9.63 -13.12
N LEU A 525 20.20 9.34 -11.94
CA LEU A 525 19.43 8.12 -11.69
C LEU A 525 18.20 8.03 -12.60
N GLN A 526 17.47 9.13 -12.78
CA GLN A 526 16.32 9.19 -13.68
C GLN A 526 16.72 8.94 -15.14
N MET A 527 17.84 9.50 -15.61
CA MET A 527 18.36 9.23 -16.95
C MET A 527 18.80 7.77 -17.12
N ALA A 528 19.50 7.21 -16.13
CA ALA A 528 19.92 5.82 -16.13
C ALA A 528 18.72 4.87 -16.16
N GLU A 529 17.69 5.15 -15.36
CA GLU A 529 16.44 4.39 -15.36
C GLU A 529 15.74 4.48 -16.72
N GLN A 530 15.64 5.67 -17.32
CA GLN A 530 15.06 5.83 -18.66
C GLN A 530 15.83 5.03 -19.72
N ASN A 531 17.16 4.99 -19.62
CA ASN A 531 18.00 4.21 -20.53
C ASN A 531 17.81 2.70 -20.32
N LEU A 532 17.70 2.25 -19.06
CA LEU A 532 17.33 0.87 -18.74
C LEU A 532 15.99 0.49 -19.37
N GLN A 533 14.96 1.32 -19.16
CA GLN A 533 13.62 1.08 -19.71
C GLN A 533 13.60 1.06 -21.24
N LYS A 534 14.41 1.89 -21.91
CA LYS A 534 14.58 1.84 -23.37
C LYS A 534 15.33 0.60 -23.85
N SER A 535 16.20 0.04 -23.02
CA SER A 535 16.98 -1.17 -23.36
C SER A 535 16.17 -2.46 -23.22
N ILE A 536 15.09 -2.44 -22.43
CA ILE A 536 14.19 -3.59 -22.29
C ILE A 536 13.40 -3.75 -23.58
N ASN A 537 13.63 -4.86 -24.28
CA ASN A 537 12.87 -5.21 -25.47
C ASN A 537 11.49 -5.77 -25.08
N PHE A 538 10.48 -4.89 -25.05
CA PHE A 538 9.12 -5.30 -24.73
C PHE A 538 8.54 -6.32 -25.72
N ASP A 539 8.93 -6.26 -27.00
CA ASP A 539 8.40 -7.17 -28.01
C ASP A 539 8.84 -8.62 -27.73
N GLU A 540 10.09 -8.82 -27.28
CA GLU A 540 10.60 -10.14 -26.85
C GLU A 540 9.88 -10.64 -25.58
N LEU A 541 9.57 -9.75 -24.64
CA LEU A 541 8.82 -10.11 -23.43
C LEU A 541 7.41 -10.60 -23.76
N PHE A 542 6.77 -9.98 -24.75
CA PHE A 542 5.44 -10.35 -25.22
C PHE A 542 5.42 -11.55 -26.16
N GLU A 543 6.57 -12.03 -26.63
CA GLU A 543 6.64 -13.17 -27.52
C GLU A 543 6.28 -14.45 -26.74
N PRO A 544 5.17 -15.13 -27.08
CA PRO A 544 4.79 -16.38 -26.44
C PRO A 544 5.76 -17.50 -26.81
N ASP A 545 6.05 -18.38 -25.84
CA ASP A 545 6.89 -19.54 -26.10
C ASP A 545 6.22 -20.47 -27.12
N ARG A 546 7.02 -21.06 -28.02
CA ARG A 546 6.53 -22.08 -28.94
C ARG A 546 5.85 -23.20 -28.15
N PRO A 547 4.59 -23.57 -28.47
CA PRO A 547 3.88 -24.61 -27.77
C PRO A 547 4.66 -25.93 -27.76
N GLU A 548 4.80 -26.54 -26.58
CA GLU A 548 5.59 -27.76 -26.39
C GLU A 548 5.12 -28.91 -27.29
N PHE A 549 3.81 -29.05 -27.50
CA PHE A 549 3.27 -30.08 -28.38
C PHE A 549 3.70 -29.92 -29.85
N LEU A 550 4.17 -28.74 -30.27
CA LEU A 550 4.76 -28.54 -31.60
C LEU A 550 6.20 -29.04 -31.69
N SER A 551 6.87 -29.35 -30.58
CA SER A 551 8.27 -29.82 -30.57
C SER A 551 8.46 -31.13 -31.34
N ILE A 552 7.43 -31.99 -31.36
CA ILE A 552 7.43 -33.24 -32.13
C ILE A 552 7.38 -33.00 -33.65
N ILE A 553 6.99 -31.79 -34.09
CA ILE A 553 6.90 -31.42 -35.49
C ILE A 553 8.18 -30.72 -35.93
N LYS A 554 8.96 -31.39 -36.78
CA LYS A 554 10.06 -30.76 -37.52
C LYS A 554 9.49 -30.01 -38.73
N PHE A 555 9.59 -28.68 -38.71
CA PHE A 555 9.24 -27.83 -39.85
C PHE A 555 10.41 -26.91 -40.22
N SER A 556 10.48 -26.52 -41.49
CA SER A 556 11.51 -25.63 -42.05
C SER A 556 10.94 -24.87 -43.26
N LYS A 557 11.68 -23.91 -43.83
CA LYS A 557 11.24 -23.23 -45.07
C LYS A 557 10.89 -24.20 -46.20
N ARG A 558 11.53 -25.38 -46.26
CA ARG A 558 11.24 -26.42 -47.28
C ARG A 558 10.08 -27.35 -46.90
N LYS A 559 9.71 -27.41 -45.62
CA LYS A 559 8.60 -28.21 -45.09
C LYS A 559 7.84 -27.35 -44.07
N PRO A 560 7.01 -26.40 -44.53
CA PRO A 560 6.34 -25.47 -43.64
C PRO A 560 5.40 -26.21 -42.69
N LEU A 561 5.12 -25.55 -41.56
CA LEU A 561 4.03 -25.93 -40.68
C LEU A 561 2.71 -25.66 -41.42
N THR A 562 1.72 -26.55 -41.28
CA THR A 562 0.39 -26.39 -41.92
C THR A 562 -0.70 -26.61 -40.88
N PRO A 563 -1.93 -26.12 -41.09
CA PRO A 563 -3.05 -26.34 -40.17
C PRO A 563 -3.26 -27.83 -39.84
N GLU A 564 -3.11 -28.72 -40.82
CA GLU A 564 -3.30 -30.16 -40.65
C GLU A 564 -2.25 -30.79 -39.73
N LYS A 565 -0.99 -30.37 -39.86
CA LYS A 565 0.08 -30.86 -38.98
C LYS A 565 -0.13 -30.41 -37.54
N VAL A 566 -0.58 -29.17 -37.34
CA VAL A 566 -0.89 -28.64 -36.00
C VAL A 566 -2.11 -29.36 -35.42
N ALA A 567 -3.19 -29.51 -36.19
CA ALA A 567 -4.39 -30.24 -35.78
C ALA A 567 -4.07 -31.69 -35.39
N HIS A 568 -3.24 -32.36 -36.20
CA HIS A 568 -2.79 -33.72 -35.89
C HIS A 568 -1.97 -33.78 -34.60
N ALA A 569 -1.04 -32.85 -34.38
CA ALA A 569 -0.24 -32.83 -33.16
C ALA A 569 -1.05 -32.46 -31.91
N LEU A 570 -2.03 -31.57 -32.03
CA LEU A 570 -2.99 -31.29 -30.96
C LEU A 570 -3.80 -32.54 -30.62
N TRP A 571 -4.27 -33.28 -31.62
CA TRP A 571 -4.99 -34.54 -31.42
C TRP A 571 -4.12 -35.62 -30.77
N LEU A 572 -2.85 -35.76 -31.17
CA LEU A 572 -1.92 -36.68 -30.50
C LEU A 572 -1.64 -36.31 -29.03
N ASN A 573 -1.79 -35.03 -28.68
CA ASN A 573 -1.59 -34.52 -27.33
C ASN A 573 -2.91 -34.40 -26.54
N ASP A 574 -4.04 -34.81 -27.12
CA ASP A 574 -5.36 -34.74 -26.51
C ASP A 574 -5.50 -35.80 -25.41
N LYS A 575 -5.42 -35.34 -24.16
CA LYS A 575 -5.54 -36.19 -22.96
C LYS A 575 -6.85 -35.96 -22.22
N ASP A 576 -7.30 -34.71 -22.19
CA ASP A 576 -8.54 -34.26 -21.58
C ASP A 576 -8.89 -32.86 -22.10
N ALA A 577 -10.15 -32.46 -21.91
CA ALA A 577 -10.68 -31.18 -22.37
C ALA A 577 -9.87 -29.96 -21.92
N LYS A 578 -9.38 -29.97 -20.67
CA LYS A 578 -8.66 -28.85 -20.09
C LYS A 578 -7.27 -28.73 -20.70
N THR A 579 -6.53 -29.83 -20.81
CA THR A 579 -5.19 -29.82 -21.42
C THR A 579 -5.24 -29.44 -22.89
N THR A 580 -6.24 -29.92 -23.62
CA THR A 580 -6.47 -29.57 -25.03
C THR A 580 -6.83 -28.10 -25.20
N SER A 581 -7.70 -27.55 -24.35
CA SER A 581 -8.00 -26.11 -24.36
C SER A 581 -6.75 -25.26 -24.09
N ILE A 582 -5.91 -25.64 -23.12
CA ILE A 582 -4.64 -24.96 -22.84
C ILE A 582 -3.70 -25.01 -24.05
N ALA A 583 -3.56 -26.18 -24.70
CA ALA A 583 -2.70 -26.34 -25.87
C ALA A 583 -3.18 -25.50 -27.06
N LYS A 584 -4.49 -25.44 -27.31
CA LYS A 584 -5.10 -24.57 -28.32
C LYS A 584 -4.82 -23.10 -28.05
N ASN A 585 -5.01 -22.63 -26.81
CA ASN A 585 -4.74 -21.25 -26.43
C ASN A 585 -3.25 -20.89 -26.61
N LYS A 586 -2.33 -21.77 -26.19
CA LYS A 586 -0.89 -21.58 -26.42
C LYS A 586 -0.56 -21.46 -27.90
N PHE A 587 -1.17 -22.30 -28.74
CA PHE A 587 -0.99 -22.20 -30.19
C PHE A 587 -1.57 -20.91 -30.77
N ALA A 588 -2.78 -20.52 -30.36
CA ALA A 588 -3.43 -19.31 -30.82
C ALA A 588 -2.56 -18.07 -30.52
N LEU A 589 -2.04 -17.98 -29.31
CA LEU A 589 -1.11 -16.92 -28.89
C LEU A 589 0.16 -16.92 -29.75
N TRP A 590 0.81 -18.09 -29.88
CA TRP A 590 2.04 -18.21 -30.66
C TRP A 590 1.85 -17.86 -32.13
N ALA A 591 0.77 -18.35 -32.75
CA ALA A 591 0.46 -18.05 -34.14
C ALA A 591 0.09 -16.57 -34.36
N ALA A 592 -0.49 -15.89 -33.35
CA ALA A 592 -0.84 -14.49 -33.43
C ALA A 592 0.38 -13.55 -33.55
N THR A 593 1.56 -13.97 -33.06
CA THR A 593 2.81 -13.19 -33.19
C THR A 593 3.69 -13.63 -34.36
N HIS A 594 3.31 -14.70 -35.07
CA HIS A 594 4.07 -15.30 -36.18
C HIS A 594 3.27 -15.22 -37.49
N GLU A 595 3.09 -14.00 -38.01
CA GLU A 595 2.25 -13.74 -39.20
C GLU A 595 2.70 -14.54 -40.42
N GLU A 596 4.00 -14.84 -40.52
CA GLU A 596 4.62 -15.61 -41.59
C GLU A 596 4.10 -17.05 -41.69
N LEU A 597 3.42 -17.55 -40.65
CA LEU A 597 2.76 -18.86 -40.71
C LEU A 597 1.65 -18.91 -41.77
N GLY A 598 1.00 -17.79 -42.10
CA GLY A 598 -0.08 -17.78 -43.08
C GLY A 598 -1.44 -18.34 -42.58
N PHE A 599 -1.50 -18.97 -41.41
CA PHE A 599 -2.71 -19.47 -40.76
C PHE A 599 -2.68 -19.26 -39.23
N GLY A 600 -3.80 -19.50 -38.54
CA GLY A 600 -3.93 -19.39 -37.08
C GLY A 600 -4.80 -20.51 -36.50
N ILE A 601 -5.35 -20.27 -35.29
CA ILE A 601 -6.16 -21.27 -34.58
C ILE A 601 -7.48 -21.57 -35.32
N VAL A 602 -8.03 -20.61 -36.06
CA VAL A 602 -9.30 -20.76 -36.79
C VAL A 602 -9.19 -21.83 -37.86
N GLU A 603 -8.13 -21.81 -38.68
CA GLU A 603 -7.88 -22.81 -39.71
C GLU A 603 -7.61 -24.18 -39.09
N VAL A 604 -6.86 -24.22 -37.97
CA VAL A 604 -6.57 -25.46 -37.23
C VAL A 604 -7.84 -26.09 -36.67
N ASP A 605 -8.71 -25.29 -36.04
CA ASP A 605 -9.99 -25.77 -35.50
C ASP A 605 -10.92 -26.27 -36.60
N SER A 606 -10.93 -25.62 -37.78
CA SER A 606 -11.67 -26.14 -38.93
C SER A 606 -11.15 -27.51 -39.39
N VAL A 607 -9.85 -27.77 -39.31
CA VAL A 607 -9.30 -29.10 -39.62
C VAL A 607 -9.66 -30.11 -38.54
N ILE A 608 -9.55 -29.73 -37.27
CA ILE A 608 -9.95 -30.58 -36.13
C ILE A 608 -11.39 -31.03 -36.28
N GLN A 609 -12.32 -30.12 -36.50
CA GLN A 609 -13.75 -30.43 -36.65
C GLN A 609 -14.05 -31.35 -37.84
N ARG A 610 -13.25 -31.26 -38.92
CA ARG A 610 -13.44 -32.08 -40.12
C ARG A 610 -12.80 -33.47 -40.01
N GLN A 611 -11.68 -33.60 -39.29
CA GLN A 611 -10.80 -34.77 -39.39
C GLN A 611 -10.61 -35.55 -38.08
N TYR A 612 -10.88 -34.94 -36.92
CA TYR A 612 -10.54 -35.51 -35.62
C TYR A 612 -11.74 -35.46 -34.66
N LYS A 613 -11.83 -36.45 -33.77
CA LYS A 613 -12.76 -36.45 -32.64
C LYS A 613 -11.96 -36.29 -31.36
N MET A 614 -11.98 -35.09 -30.79
CA MET A 614 -11.26 -34.76 -29.54
C MET A 614 -12.12 -35.06 -28.31
N GLN A 615 -11.46 -35.30 -27.18
CA GLN A 615 -12.09 -35.43 -25.87
C GLN A 615 -12.49 -34.03 -25.38
N SER A 616 -13.75 -33.68 -25.59
CA SER A 616 -14.37 -32.39 -25.25
C SER A 616 -14.79 -32.27 -23.80
#